data_AF-A0A1Y6BB25-F1
#
_entry.id   AF-A0A1Y6BB25-F1
#
_cell.length_a   1.000
_cell.length_b   1.000
_cell.length_c   1.000
_cell.angle_alpha   90.00
_cell.angle_beta   90.00
_cell.angle_gamma   90.00
#
_symmetry.space_group_name_H-M   'P 1'
#
loop_
_entity.id
_entity.type
_entity.pdbx_description
1 polymer ?
#
loop_
_entity_poly.entity_id
_entity_poly.type
_entity_poly.pdbx_seq_one_letter_code
_entity_poly.pdbx_strand_id
1 'polypeptide(L)'
;MLQKLENAYLAILRFVVLAVAGLLLISVGLLGMNALKLMKQEPPVAKAEPKVTSQEIIHVVTAPATPSAPASQGGDTPQPVKSVDPLAADYTRAANAVINFGVKVSSGAIHVERKEVIQVLKNRGKDIKELGHEEAFIKGLADVFEKALTTPSVIRSASEAAPFDVVNRIMENYVTSFNQQIDAVNAKNAQAQQKYLDDKAEGMQSLYYAAGAFGTFLMIVFLSIIIRIERNLRNLERIPAQPKTVQGVTQEPELVHSTAS
;
A
#
# COMPACT_ATOMS: atom_id res chain seq x y z
N MET A 1 49.04 -1.91 -46.93
CA MET A 1 48.61 -1.19 -45.72
C MET A 1 47.10 -1.25 -45.48
N LEU A 2 46.24 -1.29 -46.52
CA LEU A 2 44.78 -1.42 -46.40
C LEU A 2 44.31 -2.59 -45.49
N GLN A 3 44.87 -3.80 -45.63
CA GLN A 3 44.51 -4.95 -44.78
C GLN A 3 44.75 -4.74 -43.28
N LYS A 4 45.79 -3.98 -42.89
CA LYS A 4 46.05 -3.69 -41.48
C LYS A 4 45.01 -2.70 -40.92
N LEU A 5 44.59 -1.75 -41.74
CA LEU A 5 43.58 -0.75 -41.39
C LEU A 5 42.19 -1.40 -41.27
N GLU A 6 41.85 -2.32 -42.17
CA GLU A 6 40.61 -3.12 -42.11
C GLU A 6 40.56 -4.01 -40.86
N ASN A 7 41.64 -4.72 -40.53
CA ASN A 7 41.69 -5.55 -39.32
C ASN A 7 41.62 -4.71 -38.03
N ALA A 8 42.28 -3.54 -38.00
CA ALA A 8 42.20 -2.62 -36.87
C ALA A 8 40.77 -2.07 -36.70
N TYR A 9 40.13 -1.67 -37.79
CA TYR A 9 38.74 -1.22 -37.78
C TYR A 9 37.78 -2.30 -37.26
N LEU A 10 37.91 -3.55 -37.75
CA LEU A 10 37.09 -4.67 -37.27
C LEU A 10 37.32 -4.99 -35.79
N ALA A 11 38.55 -4.85 -35.30
CA ALA A 11 38.85 -5.04 -33.88
C ALA A 11 38.22 -3.96 -33.00
N ILE A 12 38.31 -2.69 -33.41
CA ILE A 12 37.70 -1.56 -32.71
C ILE A 12 36.17 -1.69 -32.71
N LEU A 13 35.56 -2.00 -33.87
CA LEU A 13 34.12 -2.17 -33.98
C LEU A 13 33.62 -3.28 -33.04
N ARG A 14 34.34 -4.41 -32.96
CA ARG A 14 34.01 -5.48 -32.02
C ARG A 14 34.12 -5.05 -30.57
N PHE A 15 35.16 -4.29 -30.22
CA PHE A 15 35.33 -3.76 -28.87
C PHE A 15 34.17 -2.82 -28.49
N VAL A 16 33.79 -1.91 -29.39
CA VAL A 16 32.65 -1.00 -29.19
C VAL A 16 31.36 -1.78 -29.01
N VAL A 17 31.09 -2.78 -29.86
CA VAL A 17 29.89 -3.63 -29.73
C VAL A 17 29.86 -4.36 -28.38
N LEU A 18 30.98 -4.92 -27.93
CA LEU A 18 31.08 -5.58 -26.62
C LEU A 18 30.89 -4.59 -25.47
N ALA A 19 31.45 -3.38 -25.57
CA ALA A 19 31.27 -2.35 -24.55
C ALA A 19 29.81 -1.90 -24.43
N VAL A 20 29.14 -1.65 -25.56
CA VAL A 20 27.71 -1.28 -25.60
C VAL A 20 26.84 -2.42 -25.05
N ALA A 21 27.12 -3.67 -25.46
CA ALA A 21 26.40 -4.84 -24.94
C ALA A 21 26.58 -5.00 -23.43
N GLY A 22 27.78 -4.75 -22.90
CA GLY A 22 28.04 -4.75 -21.46
C GLY A 22 27.24 -3.68 -20.70
N LEU A 23 27.19 -2.45 -21.23
CA LEU A 23 26.40 -1.36 -20.64
C LEU A 23 24.89 -1.66 -20.66
N LEU A 24 24.38 -2.25 -21.75
CA LEU A 24 22.98 -2.68 -21.84
C LEU A 24 22.67 -3.72 -20.77
N LEU A 25 23.53 -4.71 -20.58
CA LEU A 25 23.32 -5.77 -19.59
C LEU A 25 23.30 -5.21 -18.15
N ILE A 26 24.21 -4.27 -17.83
CA ILE A 26 24.19 -3.57 -16.54
C ILE A 26 22.87 -2.80 -16.35
N SER A 27 22.41 -2.10 -17.40
CA SER A 27 21.16 -1.34 -17.37
C SER A 27 19.95 -2.24 -17.10
N VAL A 28 19.88 -3.40 -17.75
CA VAL A 28 18.85 -4.42 -17.52
C VAL A 28 18.86 -4.90 -16.06
N GLY A 29 20.06 -5.15 -15.51
CA GLY A 29 20.18 -5.56 -14.11
C GLY A 29 19.64 -4.51 -13.14
N LEU A 30 20.02 -3.25 -13.30
CA LEU A 30 19.56 -2.15 -12.44
C LEU A 30 18.04 -1.93 -12.57
N LEU A 31 17.52 -1.87 -13.80
CA LEU A 31 16.09 -1.66 -14.06
C LEU A 31 15.25 -2.85 -13.56
N GLY A 32 15.72 -4.08 -13.76
CA GLY A 32 15.06 -5.29 -13.29
C GLY A 32 15.00 -5.37 -11.77
N MET A 33 16.09 -5.02 -11.07
CA MET A 33 16.09 -4.95 -9.61
C MET A 33 15.15 -3.85 -9.09
N ASN A 34 15.10 -2.70 -9.74
CA ASN A 34 14.20 -1.61 -9.34
C ASN A 34 12.73 -1.99 -9.52
N ALA A 35 12.40 -2.59 -10.67
CA ALA A 35 11.06 -3.10 -10.97
C ALA A 35 10.58 -4.11 -9.91
N LEU A 36 11.43 -5.07 -9.53
CA LEU A 36 11.09 -6.06 -8.49
C LEU A 36 10.91 -5.46 -7.09
N LYS A 37 11.64 -4.37 -6.77
CA LYS A 37 11.47 -3.67 -5.49
C LYS A 37 10.14 -2.92 -5.43
N LEU A 38 9.77 -2.26 -6.52
CA LEU A 38 8.58 -1.43 -6.63
C LEU A 38 7.28 -2.27 -6.71
N MET A 39 7.34 -3.50 -7.23
CA MET A 39 6.19 -4.41 -7.30
C MET A 39 5.91 -5.21 -6.02
N LYS A 40 6.57 -4.91 -4.90
CA LYS A 40 6.34 -5.64 -3.64
C LYS A 40 4.91 -5.47 -3.12
N GLN A 41 4.52 -6.38 -2.23
CA GLN A 41 3.15 -6.58 -1.72
C GLN A 41 2.35 -5.31 -1.44
N GLU A 42 1.05 -5.42 -1.74
CA GLU A 42 0.03 -4.42 -1.44
C GLU A 42 0.08 -3.99 0.03
N PRO A 43 -0.06 -2.69 0.33
CA PRO A 43 0.05 -2.19 1.69
C PRO A 43 -1.06 -2.79 2.57
N PRO A 44 -0.75 -3.15 3.84
CA PRO A 44 -1.77 -3.60 4.76
C PRO A 44 -2.76 -2.46 5.04
N VAL A 45 -4.05 -2.73 4.87
CA VAL A 45 -5.11 -1.78 5.21
C VAL A 45 -5.18 -1.65 6.73
N ALA A 46 -4.83 -0.48 7.27
CA ALA A 46 -4.94 -0.24 8.70
C ALA A 46 -6.41 -0.14 9.08
N LYS A 47 -6.85 -0.89 10.10
CA LYS A 47 -8.18 -0.73 10.66
C LYS A 47 -8.21 0.55 11.49
N ALA A 48 -9.24 1.36 11.32
CA ALA A 48 -9.47 2.50 12.20
C ALA A 48 -9.84 1.96 13.59
N GLU A 49 -9.04 2.28 14.59
CA GLU A 49 -9.34 2.08 16.01
C GLU A 49 -9.45 3.46 16.67
N PRO A 50 -10.60 4.16 16.54
CA PRO A 50 -10.72 5.49 17.08
C PRO A 50 -10.65 5.43 18.61
N LYS A 51 -9.82 6.29 19.20
CA LYS A 51 -9.66 6.47 20.63
C LYS A 51 -9.84 7.94 20.94
N VAL A 52 -11.10 8.36 21.10
CA VAL A 52 -11.42 9.72 21.55
C VAL A 52 -11.27 9.78 23.06
N THR A 53 -10.41 10.65 23.56
CA THR A 53 -10.13 10.77 25.00
C THR A 53 -11.08 11.75 25.66
N SER A 54 -11.44 11.51 26.92
CA SER A 54 -12.35 12.38 27.66
C SER A 54 -11.76 13.77 27.90
N GLN A 55 -10.44 13.89 28.01
CA GLN A 55 -9.74 15.16 28.21
C GLN A 55 -9.90 16.11 27.01
N GLU A 56 -9.84 15.57 25.79
CA GLU A 56 -10.04 16.33 24.55
C GLU A 56 -11.45 16.95 24.51
N ILE A 57 -12.46 16.18 24.89
CA ILE A 57 -13.85 16.63 24.91
C ILE A 57 -14.12 17.64 26.04
N ILE A 58 -13.54 17.44 27.23
CA ILE A 58 -13.69 18.36 28.37
C ILE A 58 -13.13 19.74 28.02
N HIS A 59 -11.99 19.82 27.32
CA HIS A 59 -11.38 21.09 26.94
C HIS A 59 -12.26 21.89 25.96
N VAL A 60 -12.88 21.23 24.99
CA VAL A 60 -13.77 21.89 24.00
C VAL A 60 -15.07 22.40 24.65
N VAL A 61 -15.60 21.67 25.63
CA VAL A 61 -16.89 22.02 26.27
C VAL A 61 -16.73 23.15 27.30
N THR A 62 -15.53 23.31 27.88
CA THR A 62 -15.23 24.34 28.88
C THR A 62 -14.62 25.62 28.30
N ALA A 63 -14.26 25.61 27.01
CA ALA A 63 -13.86 26.81 26.29
C ALA A 63 -15.09 27.73 26.05
N PRO A 64 -14.91 29.07 26.10
CA PRO A 64 -15.99 30.01 25.79
C PRO A 64 -16.54 29.75 24.38
N ALA A 65 -17.86 29.62 24.29
CA ALA A 65 -18.55 29.09 23.12
C ALA A 65 -18.26 29.89 21.83
N THR A 66 -17.64 29.23 20.86
CA THR A 66 -17.74 29.64 19.45
C THR A 66 -19.12 29.22 18.94
N PRO A 67 -19.87 30.06 18.20
CA PRO A 67 -21.21 29.71 17.74
C PRO A 67 -21.13 28.61 16.69
N SER A 68 -21.57 27.40 17.03
CA SER A 68 -21.80 26.32 16.06
C SER A 68 -23.22 26.43 15.50
N ALA A 69 -23.32 26.34 14.17
CA ALA A 69 -24.56 26.47 13.39
C ALA A 69 -25.60 25.38 13.74
N PRO A 70 -26.91 25.65 13.57
CA PRO A 70 -27.97 24.70 13.92
C PRO A 70 -28.00 23.52 12.95
N ALA A 71 -27.96 22.29 13.48
CA ALA A 71 -28.16 21.07 12.70
C ALA A 71 -29.64 20.66 12.69
N SER A 72 -30.14 20.37 11.49
CA SER A 72 -31.52 20.05 11.14
C SER A 72 -32.10 18.82 11.85
N GLN A 73 -33.39 18.93 12.21
CA GLN A 73 -34.27 17.82 12.59
C GLN A 73 -34.75 17.06 11.35
N GLY A 74 -34.77 15.73 11.43
CA GLY A 74 -35.48 14.82 10.53
C GLY A 74 -35.14 13.38 10.94
N GLY A 75 -36.01 12.39 11.00
CA GLY A 75 -37.45 12.24 10.80
C GLY A 75 -37.78 10.77 11.15
N ASP A 76 -38.98 10.50 11.65
CA ASP A 76 -39.40 9.19 12.16
C ASP A 76 -39.40 8.06 11.11
N THR A 77 -38.97 6.85 11.50
CA THR A 77 -39.51 5.57 10.98
C THR A 77 -39.19 4.37 11.93
N PRO A 78 -40.07 3.35 12.05
CA PRO A 78 -40.15 2.45 13.21
C PRO A 78 -39.27 1.19 13.19
N GLN A 79 -39.09 0.63 14.40
CA GLN A 79 -38.53 -0.69 14.79
C GLN A 79 -39.13 -1.89 14.01
N PRO A 80 -38.41 -3.04 13.81
CA PRO A 80 -38.11 -3.98 14.90
C PRO A 80 -36.80 -4.83 14.77
N VAL A 81 -36.34 -5.41 15.90
CA VAL A 81 -36.11 -6.85 16.19
C VAL A 81 -35.31 -6.94 17.51
N LYS A 82 -35.82 -7.72 18.48
CA LYS A 82 -35.10 -8.09 19.71
C LYS A 82 -33.96 -9.06 19.36
N SER A 83 -32.80 -8.56 18.94
CA SER A 83 -31.54 -9.23 19.22
C SER A 83 -31.14 -8.87 20.65
N VAL A 84 -30.61 -9.84 21.41
CA VAL A 84 -29.90 -9.53 22.66
C VAL A 84 -28.69 -8.70 22.26
N ASP A 85 -28.84 -7.39 22.37
CA ASP A 85 -27.88 -6.41 21.90
C ASP A 85 -26.60 -6.53 22.77
N PRO A 86 -25.47 -6.99 22.21
CA PRO A 86 -24.23 -7.16 22.97
C PRO A 86 -23.73 -5.83 23.55
N LEU A 87 -24.19 -4.70 23.02
CA LEU A 87 -23.84 -3.34 23.45
C LEU A 87 -24.85 -2.75 24.45
N ALA A 88 -25.89 -3.50 24.85
CA ALA A 88 -26.94 -3.01 25.75
C ALA A 88 -26.38 -2.47 27.09
N ALA A 89 -25.31 -3.10 27.60
CA ALA A 89 -24.63 -2.67 28.81
C ALA A 89 -24.00 -1.28 28.64
N ASP A 90 -23.31 -1.03 27.54
CA ASP A 90 -22.63 0.24 27.25
C ASP A 90 -23.65 1.36 26.97
N TYR A 91 -24.74 1.08 26.24
CA TYR A 91 -25.86 2.00 26.08
C TYR A 91 -26.50 2.37 27.42
N THR A 92 -26.68 1.40 28.31
CA THR A 92 -27.25 1.63 29.64
C THR A 92 -26.30 2.46 30.51
N ARG A 93 -25.00 2.21 30.40
CA ARG A 93 -23.95 2.95 31.11
C ARG A 93 -23.93 4.42 30.71
N ALA A 94 -23.88 4.69 29.40
CA ALA A 94 -23.98 6.04 28.85
C ALA A 94 -25.28 6.74 29.28
N ALA A 95 -26.42 6.05 29.17
CA ALA A 95 -27.71 6.62 29.57
C ALA A 95 -27.78 6.95 31.06
N ASN A 96 -27.26 6.08 31.93
CA ASN A 96 -27.19 6.34 33.37
C ASN A 96 -26.32 7.56 33.69
N ALA A 97 -25.19 7.74 33.00
CA ALA A 97 -24.35 8.92 33.19
C ALA A 97 -25.11 10.22 32.86
N VAL A 98 -25.86 10.25 31.77
CA VAL A 98 -26.70 11.39 31.36
C VAL A 98 -27.83 11.66 32.36
N ILE A 99 -28.55 10.62 32.79
CA ILE A 99 -29.66 10.76 33.74
C ILE A 99 -29.15 11.26 35.10
N ASN A 100 -28.08 10.64 35.62
CA ASN A 100 -27.49 11.03 36.89
C ASN A 100 -26.98 12.47 36.86
N PHE A 101 -26.43 12.90 35.72
CA PHE A 101 -26.04 14.29 35.51
C PHE A 101 -27.24 15.24 35.55
N GLY A 102 -28.30 14.95 34.81
CA GLY A 102 -29.53 15.75 34.78
C GLY A 102 -30.16 15.89 36.17
N VAL A 103 -30.27 14.79 36.92
CA VAL A 103 -30.79 14.78 38.30
C VAL A 103 -29.90 15.61 39.23
N LYS A 104 -28.57 15.47 39.12
CA LYS A 104 -27.61 16.18 39.96
C LYS A 104 -27.62 17.70 39.73
N VAL A 105 -27.68 18.14 38.47
CA VAL A 105 -27.65 19.57 38.13
C VAL A 105 -29.00 20.24 38.38
N SER A 106 -30.11 19.54 38.13
CA SER A 106 -31.46 20.10 38.30
C SER A 106 -32.03 19.97 39.72
N SER A 107 -31.25 19.46 40.68
CA SER A 107 -31.74 19.08 42.01
C SER A 107 -32.99 18.16 41.96
N GLY A 108 -33.06 17.29 40.96
CA GLY A 108 -34.17 16.36 40.75
C GLY A 108 -35.39 16.93 40.02
N ALA A 109 -35.36 18.18 39.53
CA ALA A 109 -36.48 18.78 38.81
C ALA A 109 -36.68 18.19 37.40
N ILE A 110 -35.63 17.62 36.81
CA ILE A 110 -35.68 17.01 35.48
C ILE A 110 -35.80 15.49 35.61
N HIS A 111 -36.88 14.94 35.05
CA HIS A 111 -37.05 13.50 34.87
C HIS A 111 -36.91 13.15 33.39
N VAL A 112 -36.00 12.24 33.07
CA VAL A 112 -35.85 11.70 31.70
C VAL A 112 -35.89 10.20 31.76
N GLU A 113 -36.71 9.61 30.88
CA GLU A 113 -36.82 8.17 30.81
C GLU A 113 -35.54 7.56 30.22
N ARG A 114 -35.00 6.54 30.90
CA ARG A 114 -33.83 5.81 30.41
C ARG A 114 -34.01 5.27 29.00
N LYS A 115 -35.22 4.83 28.66
CA LYS A 115 -35.55 4.28 27.34
C LYS A 115 -35.35 5.32 26.23
N GLU A 116 -35.74 6.57 26.48
CA GLU A 116 -35.59 7.66 25.52
C GLU A 116 -34.11 7.98 25.26
N VAL A 117 -33.31 8.10 26.33
CA VAL A 117 -31.86 8.33 26.19
C VAL A 117 -31.19 7.20 25.42
N ILE A 118 -31.51 5.95 25.76
CA ILE A 118 -30.99 4.79 25.01
C ILE A 118 -31.41 4.85 23.54
N GLN A 119 -32.66 5.23 23.25
CA GLN A 119 -33.14 5.32 21.86
C GLN A 119 -32.40 6.42 21.08
N VAL A 120 -32.14 7.57 21.69
CA VAL A 120 -31.34 8.65 21.07
C VAL A 120 -29.92 8.16 20.80
N LEU A 121 -29.27 7.50 21.77
CA LEU A 121 -27.92 6.95 21.59
C LEU A 121 -27.87 5.89 20.49
N LYS A 122 -28.87 5.02 20.43
CA LYS A 122 -29.01 4.02 19.36
C LYS A 122 -29.21 4.65 18.01
N ASN A 123 -30.07 5.66 17.91
CA ASN A 123 -30.30 6.37 16.65
C ASN A 123 -29.00 7.03 16.15
N ARG A 124 -28.20 7.62 17.04
CA ARG A 124 -26.87 8.16 16.70
C ARG A 124 -25.85 7.08 16.36
N GLY A 125 -25.93 5.91 17.00
CA GLY A 125 -25.07 4.76 16.72
C GLY A 125 -25.33 4.08 15.38
N LYS A 126 -26.53 4.25 14.78
CA LYS A 126 -26.88 3.64 13.48
C LYS A 126 -25.94 4.06 12.36
N ASP A 127 -25.66 5.36 12.23
CA ASP A 127 -24.77 5.88 11.18
C ASP A 127 -23.35 5.30 11.32
N ILE A 128 -22.91 5.06 12.56
CA ILE A 128 -21.59 4.49 12.88
C ILE A 128 -21.55 2.97 12.71
N LYS A 129 -22.71 2.30 12.84
CA LYS A 129 -22.85 0.88 12.59
C LYS A 129 -22.62 0.52 11.13
N GLU A 130 -23.09 1.35 10.20
CA GLU A 130 -22.84 1.16 8.77
C GLU A 130 -21.34 1.20 8.45
N LEU A 131 -20.55 1.94 9.26
CA LEU A 131 -19.10 2.00 9.17
C LEU A 131 -18.39 0.86 9.90
N GLY A 132 -19.10 -0.03 10.60
CA GLY A 132 -18.53 -1.15 11.34
C GLY A 132 -17.83 -0.76 12.64
N HIS A 133 -18.07 0.44 13.17
CA HIS A 133 -17.38 0.98 14.35
C HIS A 133 -18.30 1.15 15.59
N GLU A 134 -19.50 0.56 15.58
CA GLU A 134 -20.53 0.74 16.61
C GLU A 134 -20.03 0.42 18.04
N GLU A 135 -19.29 -0.69 18.20
CA GLU A 135 -18.79 -1.12 19.50
C GLU A 135 -17.77 -0.12 20.09
N ALA A 136 -16.78 0.29 19.28
CA ALA A 136 -15.78 1.27 19.71
C ALA A 136 -16.43 2.62 20.01
N PHE A 137 -17.42 3.00 19.20
CA PHE A 137 -18.17 4.24 19.37
C PHE A 137 -18.91 4.28 20.71
N ILE A 138 -19.74 3.28 21.02
CA ILE A 138 -20.58 3.31 22.23
C ILE A 138 -19.76 3.13 23.50
N LYS A 139 -18.72 2.30 23.48
CA LYS A 139 -17.81 2.13 24.62
C LYS A 139 -17.09 3.43 24.94
N GLY A 140 -16.50 4.07 23.92
CA GLY A 140 -15.82 5.35 24.08
C GLY A 140 -16.76 6.46 24.51
N LEU A 141 -17.99 6.52 23.96
CA LEU A 141 -18.99 7.52 24.34
C LEU A 141 -19.40 7.35 25.80
N ALA A 142 -19.62 6.11 26.24
CA ALA A 142 -19.96 5.83 27.63
C ALA A 142 -18.82 6.24 28.57
N ASP A 143 -17.56 5.94 28.24
CA ASP A 143 -16.40 6.37 29.03
C ASP A 143 -16.28 7.90 29.09
N VAL A 144 -16.55 8.59 27.98
CA VAL A 144 -16.54 10.05 27.89
C VAL A 144 -17.65 10.64 28.75
N PHE A 145 -18.87 10.13 28.67
CA PHE A 145 -19.99 10.61 29.49
C PHE A 145 -19.74 10.41 30.99
N GLU A 146 -19.25 9.24 31.41
CA GLU A 146 -18.97 8.98 32.83
C GLU A 146 -17.93 9.95 33.40
N LYS A 147 -16.91 10.30 32.63
CA LYS A 147 -15.83 11.20 33.08
C LYS A 147 -16.19 12.68 32.89
N ALA A 148 -16.70 13.07 31.73
CA ALA A 148 -17.00 14.46 31.42
C ALA A 148 -18.16 15.00 32.27
N LEU A 149 -19.24 14.24 32.42
CA LEU A 149 -20.42 14.70 33.16
C LEU A 149 -20.21 14.74 34.68
N THR A 150 -19.19 14.04 35.19
CA THR A 150 -18.81 14.13 36.61
C THR A 150 -17.79 15.24 36.89
N THR A 151 -17.27 15.90 35.84
CA THR A 151 -16.25 16.93 35.97
C THR A 151 -16.85 18.24 36.52
N PRO A 152 -16.27 18.86 37.58
CA PRO A 152 -16.83 20.06 38.21
C PRO A 152 -17.05 21.26 37.27
N SER A 153 -16.18 21.45 36.27
CA SER A 153 -16.31 22.52 35.29
C SER A 153 -17.51 22.32 34.35
N VAL A 154 -17.79 21.07 33.97
CA VAL A 154 -18.96 20.71 33.15
C VAL A 154 -20.24 20.89 33.97
N ILE A 155 -20.23 20.49 35.24
CA ILE A 155 -21.35 20.71 36.17
C ILE A 155 -21.64 22.21 36.33
N ARG A 156 -20.60 23.04 36.48
CA ARG A 156 -20.75 24.51 36.55
C ARG A 156 -21.34 25.07 35.25
N SER A 157 -20.82 24.63 34.10
CA SER A 157 -21.34 25.06 32.79
C SER A 157 -22.82 24.70 32.62
N ALA A 158 -23.24 23.54 33.12
CA ALA A 158 -24.65 23.12 33.10
C ALA A 158 -25.54 23.77 34.15
N SER A 159 -24.98 24.53 35.11
CA SER A 159 -25.78 25.40 35.98
C SER A 159 -26.08 26.76 35.32
N GLU A 160 -25.26 27.15 34.34
CA GLU A 160 -25.43 28.38 33.56
C GLU A 160 -26.22 28.14 32.25
N ALA A 161 -26.21 26.91 31.74
CA ALA A 161 -26.94 26.47 30.54
C ALA A 161 -27.92 25.32 30.85
N ALA A 162 -28.78 24.91 29.91
CA ALA A 162 -29.61 23.73 30.14
C ALA A 162 -28.74 22.44 30.18
N PRO A 163 -28.96 21.51 31.13
CA PRO A 163 -28.12 20.31 31.26
C PRO A 163 -28.03 19.47 29.99
N PHE A 164 -29.12 19.37 29.21
CA PHE A 164 -29.13 18.62 27.96
C PHE A 164 -28.36 19.31 26.83
N ASP A 165 -28.23 20.64 26.85
CA ASP A 165 -27.41 21.34 25.86
C ASP A 165 -25.93 20.97 26.04
N VAL A 166 -25.49 20.82 27.30
CA VAL A 166 -24.12 20.39 27.62
C VAL A 166 -23.89 18.93 27.19
N VAL A 167 -24.85 18.04 27.44
CA VAL A 167 -24.78 16.63 26.98
C VAL A 167 -24.74 16.55 25.46
N ASN A 168 -25.60 17.30 24.77
CA ASN A 168 -25.64 17.35 23.31
C ASN A 168 -24.31 17.86 22.75
N ARG A 169 -23.75 18.93 23.33
CA ARG A 169 -22.43 19.46 22.92
C ARG A 169 -21.31 18.45 23.12
N ILE A 170 -21.28 17.72 24.23
CA ILE A 170 -20.30 16.63 24.47
C ILE A 170 -20.46 15.55 23.40
N MET A 171 -21.68 15.14 23.12
CA MET A 171 -21.98 14.11 22.13
C MET A 171 -21.59 14.54 20.71
N GLU A 172 -21.93 15.76 20.29
CA GLU A 172 -21.58 16.31 18.98
C GLU A 172 -20.07 16.41 18.78
N ASN A 173 -19.36 16.91 19.78
CA ASN A 173 -17.89 16.96 19.73
C ASN A 173 -17.29 15.55 19.68
N TYR A 174 -17.82 14.62 20.46
CA TYR A 174 -17.36 13.23 20.42
C TYR A 174 -17.56 12.61 19.04
N VAL A 175 -18.76 12.72 18.47
CA VAL A 175 -19.08 12.20 17.12
C VAL A 175 -18.15 12.82 16.08
N THR A 176 -17.94 14.14 16.17
CA THR A 176 -17.06 14.88 15.25
C THR A 176 -15.62 14.37 15.34
N SER A 177 -15.04 14.30 16.54
CA SER A 177 -13.68 13.78 16.76
C SER A 177 -13.55 12.31 16.34
N PHE A 178 -14.57 11.49 16.61
CA PHE A 178 -14.58 10.08 16.24
C PHE A 178 -14.55 9.89 14.72
N ASN A 179 -15.42 10.61 14.00
CA ASN A 179 -15.46 10.58 12.54
C ASN A 179 -14.17 11.12 11.93
N GLN A 180 -13.60 12.20 12.47
CA GLN A 180 -12.31 12.72 12.03
C GLN A 180 -11.18 11.69 12.16
N GLN A 181 -11.17 10.88 13.22
CA GLN A 181 -10.18 9.81 13.38
C GLN A 181 -10.36 8.69 12.35
N ILE A 182 -11.62 8.32 12.04
CA ILE A 182 -11.93 7.35 10.98
C ILE A 182 -11.46 7.89 9.62
N ASP A 183 -11.85 9.13 9.29
CA ASP A 183 -11.50 9.78 8.03
C ASP A 183 -9.99 9.93 7.87
N ALA A 184 -9.27 10.26 8.94
CA ALA A 184 -7.81 10.34 8.92
C ALA A 184 -7.15 8.99 8.62
N VAL A 185 -7.67 7.88 9.17
CA VAL A 185 -7.16 6.54 8.86
C VAL A 185 -7.52 6.13 7.43
N ASN A 186 -8.75 6.40 6.99
CA ASN A 186 -9.19 6.13 5.63
C ASN A 186 -8.37 6.91 4.60
N ALA A 187 -8.09 8.19 4.87
CA ALA A 187 -7.22 9.02 4.03
C ALA A 187 -5.79 8.47 3.95
N LYS A 188 -5.23 8.01 5.09
CA LYS A 188 -3.90 7.36 5.11
C LYS A 188 -3.89 6.05 4.31
N ASN A 189 -4.93 5.22 4.45
CA ASN A 189 -5.07 3.99 3.68
C ASN A 189 -5.20 4.28 2.17
N ALA A 190 -6.03 5.25 1.79
CA ALA A 190 -6.18 5.68 0.41
C ALA A 190 -4.87 6.23 -0.17
N GLN A 191 -4.12 7.03 0.60
CA GLN A 191 -2.81 7.53 0.21
C GLN A 191 -1.78 6.40 0.05
N ALA A 192 -1.77 5.43 0.96
CA ALA A 192 -0.90 4.26 0.87
C ALA A 192 -1.23 3.40 -0.36
N GLN A 193 -2.52 3.21 -0.64
CA GLN A 193 -3.00 2.49 -1.81
C GLN A 193 -2.63 3.21 -3.12
N GLN A 194 -2.84 4.53 -3.17
CA GLN A 194 -2.47 5.33 -4.34
C GLN A 194 -0.97 5.24 -4.60
N LYS A 195 -0.15 5.43 -3.55
CA LYS A 195 1.30 5.30 -3.65
C LYS A 195 1.70 3.90 -4.14
N TYR A 196 1.06 2.85 -3.65
CA TYR A 196 1.31 1.49 -4.13
C TYR A 196 0.99 1.32 -5.61
N LEU A 197 -0.11 1.90 -6.11
CA LEU A 197 -0.46 1.86 -7.52
C LEU A 197 0.55 2.63 -8.38
N ASP A 198 1.00 3.80 -7.91
CA ASP A 198 2.01 4.61 -8.58
C ASP A 198 3.36 3.86 -8.64
N ASP A 199 3.82 3.31 -7.51
CA ASP A 199 5.04 2.51 -7.41
C ASP A 199 4.95 1.26 -8.34
N LYS A 200 3.79 0.59 -8.36
CA LYS A 200 3.56 -0.56 -9.26
C LYS A 200 3.61 -0.17 -10.74
N ALA A 201 3.02 0.97 -11.11
CA ALA A 201 3.06 1.47 -12.48
C ALA A 201 4.50 1.81 -12.91
N GLU A 202 5.27 2.48 -12.03
CA GLU A 202 6.69 2.76 -12.25
C GLU A 202 7.52 1.48 -12.37
N GLY A 203 7.25 0.49 -11.52
CA GLY A 203 7.87 -0.82 -11.58
C GLY A 203 7.59 -1.54 -12.90
N MET A 204 6.35 -1.50 -13.38
CA MET A 204 5.95 -2.08 -14.67
C MET A 204 6.64 -1.38 -15.84
N GLN A 205 6.70 -0.05 -15.83
CA GLN A 205 7.41 0.72 -16.85
C GLN A 205 8.90 0.37 -16.88
N SER A 206 9.53 0.27 -15.70
CA SER A 206 10.93 -0.16 -15.56
C SER A 206 11.15 -1.57 -16.13
N LEU A 207 10.20 -2.48 -15.90
CA LEU A 207 10.26 -3.83 -16.46
C LEU A 207 10.16 -3.83 -17.99
N TYR A 208 9.29 -3.00 -18.59
CA TYR A 208 9.22 -2.86 -20.05
C TYR A 208 10.52 -2.32 -20.65
N TYR A 209 11.14 -1.32 -20.02
CA TYR A 209 12.44 -0.83 -20.46
C TYR A 209 13.55 -1.88 -20.32
N ALA A 210 13.55 -2.63 -19.21
CA ALA A 210 14.49 -3.74 -19.02
C ALA A 210 14.31 -4.82 -20.10
N ALA A 211 13.06 -5.20 -20.40
CA ALA A 211 12.75 -6.17 -21.45
C ALA A 211 13.18 -5.68 -22.84
N GLY A 212 12.94 -4.40 -23.16
CA GLY A 212 13.39 -3.77 -24.39
C GLY A 212 14.91 -3.76 -24.52
N ALA A 213 15.62 -3.29 -23.50
CA ALA A 213 17.08 -3.27 -23.48
C ALA A 213 17.68 -4.68 -23.58
N PHE A 214 17.07 -5.66 -22.92
CA PHE A 214 17.45 -7.07 -23.03
C PHE A 214 17.22 -7.62 -24.43
N GLY A 215 16.08 -7.31 -25.06
CA GLY A 215 15.79 -7.67 -26.45
C GLY A 215 16.81 -7.10 -27.43
N THR A 216 17.16 -5.82 -27.29
CA THR A 216 18.22 -5.17 -28.10
C THR A 216 19.57 -5.83 -27.88
N PHE A 217 19.92 -6.15 -26.63
CA PHE A 217 21.15 -6.89 -26.31
C PHE A 217 21.18 -8.25 -27.03
N LEU A 218 20.10 -9.03 -26.96
CA LEU A 218 20.01 -10.32 -27.66
C LEU A 218 20.19 -10.16 -29.17
N MET A 219 19.55 -9.15 -29.77
CA MET A 219 19.68 -8.86 -31.20
C MET A 219 21.14 -8.60 -31.59
N ILE A 220 21.87 -7.79 -30.81
CA ILE A 220 23.30 -7.51 -31.04
C ILE A 220 24.14 -8.78 -30.93
N VAL A 221 23.88 -9.61 -29.90
CA VAL A 221 24.58 -10.88 -29.69
C VAL A 221 24.35 -11.84 -30.86
N PHE A 222 23.11 -12.01 -31.32
CA PHE A 222 22.79 -12.84 -32.48
C PHE A 222 23.48 -12.34 -33.75
N LEU A 223 23.45 -11.04 -34.02
CA LEU A 223 24.13 -10.45 -35.18
C LEU A 223 25.64 -10.74 -35.15
N SER A 224 26.26 -10.61 -33.97
CA SER A 224 27.67 -10.92 -33.75
C SER A 224 27.99 -12.41 -33.99
N ILE A 225 27.09 -13.33 -33.63
CA ILE A 225 27.24 -14.77 -33.88
C ILE A 225 27.13 -15.05 -35.38
N ILE A 226 26.14 -14.50 -36.07
CA ILE A 226 25.93 -14.69 -37.52
C ILE A 226 27.16 -14.21 -38.30
N ILE A 227 27.66 -13.00 -38.03
CA ILE A 227 28.87 -12.45 -38.67
C ILE A 227 30.06 -13.39 -38.43
N ARG A 228 30.20 -13.95 -37.21
CA ARG A 228 31.29 -14.88 -36.90
C ARG A 228 31.18 -16.19 -37.67
N ILE A 229 29.97 -16.73 -37.82
CA ILE A 229 29.70 -17.94 -38.61
C ILE A 229 30.01 -17.68 -40.09
N GLU A 230 29.49 -16.58 -40.66
CA GLU A 230 29.78 -16.22 -42.05
C GLU A 230 31.29 -16.07 -42.30
N ARG A 231 32.00 -15.41 -41.39
CA ARG A 231 33.45 -15.24 -41.53
C ARG A 231 34.20 -16.58 -41.45
N ASN A 232 33.75 -17.48 -40.59
CA ASN A 232 34.34 -18.82 -40.47
C ASN A 232 34.07 -19.66 -41.73
N LEU A 233 32.87 -19.56 -42.32
CA LEU A 233 32.52 -20.24 -43.57
C LEU A 233 33.33 -19.70 -44.76
N ARG A 234 33.51 -18.39 -44.88
CA ARG A 234 34.35 -17.76 -45.93
C ARG A 234 35.82 -18.20 -45.86
N ASN A 235 36.32 -18.53 -44.67
CA ASN A 235 37.68 -19.03 -44.50
C ASN A 235 37.82 -20.49 -44.98
N LEU A 236 36.78 -21.30 -44.86
CA LEU A 236 36.77 -22.68 -45.36
C LEU A 236 36.71 -22.74 -46.89
N GLU A 237 35.96 -21.82 -47.51
CA GLU A 237 35.85 -21.71 -48.98
C GLU A 237 37.18 -21.30 -49.65
N ARG A 238 38.09 -20.66 -48.91
CA ARG A 238 39.42 -20.25 -49.39
C ARG A 238 40.50 -21.32 -49.28
N ILE A 239 40.20 -22.53 -48.81
CA ILE A 239 41.16 -23.64 -48.83
C ILE A 239 41.23 -24.14 -50.28
N PRO A 240 42.31 -23.88 -51.04
CA PRO A 240 42.42 -24.40 -52.40
C PRO A 240 42.39 -25.94 -52.33
N ALA A 241 41.58 -26.57 -53.18
CA ALA A 241 41.56 -28.02 -53.32
C ALA A 241 42.99 -28.50 -53.56
N GLN A 242 43.60 -29.11 -52.55
CA GLN A 242 44.93 -29.70 -52.69
C GLN A 242 44.84 -30.74 -53.82
N PRO A 243 45.65 -30.64 -54.88
CA PRO A 243 45.67 -31.67 -55.91
C PRO A 243 46.06 -32.98 -55.24
N LYS A 244 45.22 -34.02 -55.42
CA LYS A 244 45.53 -35.38 -54.99
C LYS A 244 46.86 -35.80 -55.63
N THR A 245 47.95 -35.71 -54.88
CA THR A 245 49.21 -36.33 -55.26
C THR A 245 49.02 -37.83 -55.13
N VAL A 246 48.72 -38.48 -56.25
CA VAL A 246 48.75 -39.93 -56.38
C VAL A 246 50.21 -40.37 -56.20
N GLN A 247 50.59 -40.76 -54.98
CA GLN A 247 51.82 -41.52 -54.75
C GLN A 247 51.58 -42.96 -55.21
N GLY A 248 51.77 -43.17 -56.51
CA GLY A 248 52.10 -44.49 -57.05
C GLY A 248 53.56 -44.48 -57.46
N VAL A 249 54.45 -45.06 -56.64
CA VAL A 249 55.72 -45.60 -57.12
C VAL A 249 56.03 -46.85 -56.30
N THR A 250 55.91 -47.98 -56.99
CA THR A 250 56.43 -49.32 -56.75
C THR A 250 57.86 -49.31 -56.22
N GLN A 251 58.14 -50.05 -55.13
CA GLN A 251 59.47 -50.59 -54.87
C GLN A 251 59.37 -52.10 -54.66
N GLU A 252 60.10 -52.81 -55.52
CA GLU A 252 60.33 -54.25 -55.60
C GLU A 252 60.96 -54.84 -54.32
N PRO A 253 60.82 -56.16 -54.10
CA PRO A 253 61.45 -56.87 -53.00
C PRO A 253 62.87 -57.32 -53.37
N GLU A 254 63.90 -56.86 -52.66
CA GLU A 254 65.22 -57.48 -52.73
C GLU A 254 65.38 -58.54 -51.63
N LEU A 255 65.68 -59.74 -52.09
CA LEU A 255 65.68 -61.01 -51.38
C LEU A 255 67.14 -61.45 -51.28
N VAL A 256 67.76 -61.38 -50.10
CA VAL A 256 69.12 -61.93 -49.89
C VAL A 256 69.23 -62.66 -48.55
N HIS A 257 69.31 -63.99 -48.67
CA HIS A 257 69.83 -64.94 -47.68
C HIS A 257 71.28 -64.62 -47.27
N SER A 258 71.67 -64.91 -46.01
CA SER A 258 72.87 -65.73 -45.64
C SER A 258 73.13 -65.64 -44.11
N THR A 259 72.81 -66.67 -43.32
CA THR A 259 73.71 -67.67 -42.65
C THR A 259 74.58 -67.21 -41.47
N ALA A 260 74.44 -67.97 -40.37
CA ALA A 260 75.44 -68.37 -39.34
C ALA A 260 76.02 -67.26 -38.44
N SER A 261 76.32 -67.47 -37.15
CA SER A 261 76.41 -68.66 -36.29
C SER A 261 76.11 -68.26 -34.84
#